data_AF-A0A1B6HVH1-F1
#
_entry.id   AF-A0A1B6HVH1-F1
#
_cell.length_a   1.000
_cell.length_b   1.000
_cell.length_c   1.000
_cell.angle_alpha   90.00
_cell.angle_beta   90.00
_cell.angle_gamma   90.00
#
_symmetry.space_group_name_H-M   'P 1'
#
loop_
_entity.id
_entity.type
_entity.pdbx_description
1 polymer ?
#
loop_
_entity_poly.entity_id
_entity_poly.type
_entity_poly.pdbx_seq_one_letter_code
_entity_poly.pdbx_strand_id
1 'polypeptide(L)'
;TPDDYVAPRIAKKLKGKLVQRILEAHANVKDLALLEAKMNYIKAWQSLPDFGISLFVVKIMGHKKEELLGVAFNRLMRMDINTGDHIKTWTYNTMKAWNVNWEVKHMMVQFEEGNIIFACHSADCKVIHEFIGGYIFLSMRSKEANQSLNQDLFHKLTGGWV
;
A
#
# COMPACT_ATOMS: atom_id res chain seq x y z
N THR A 1 -3.29 2.88 30.90
CA THR A 1 -2.77 1.63 31.51
C THR A 1 -1.82 0.96 30.53
N PRO A 2 -1.02 -0.06 30.93
CA PRO A 2 -0.13 -0.79 30.00
C PRO A 2 -0.85 -1.33 28.74
N ASP A 3 -2.15 -1.57 28.84
CA ASP A 3 -3.00 -2.03 27.74
C ASP A 3 -3.14 -0.99 26.61
N ASP A 4 -2.92 0.30 26.89
CA ASP A 4 -3.02 1.38 25.88
C ASP A 4 -1.87 1.35 24.86
N TYR A 5 -0.78 0.64 25.17
CA TYR A 5 0.41 0.55 24.31
C TYR A 5 0.37 -0.64 23.33
N VAL A 6 -0.66 -1.48 23.39
CA VAL A 6 -0.77 -2.69 22.57
C VAL A 6 -2.17 -2.89 22.01
N ALA A 7 -2.27 -3.62 20.90
CA ALA A 7 -3.58 -4.01 20.38
C ALA A 7 -4.36 -4.88 21.39
N PRO A 8 -5.70 -4.79 21.46
CA PRO A 8 -6.50 -5.53 22.45
C PRO A 8 -6.28 -7.04 22.45
N ARG A 9 -6.03 -7.64 21.28
CA ARG A 9 -5.72 -9.06 21.15
C ARG A 9 -4.41 -9.45 21.84
N ILE A 10 -3.41 -8.55 21.82
CA ILE A 10 -2.12 -8.76 22.47
C ILE A 10 -2.24 -8.58 23.98
N ALA A 11 -2.98 -7.57 24.45
CA ALA A 11 -3.27 -7.38 25.88
C ALA A 11 -3.90 -8.64 26.48
N LYS A 12 -4.91 -9.21 25.81
CA LYS A 12 -5.53 -10.49 26.22
C LYS A 12 -4.53 -11.65 26.24
N LYS A 13 -3.68 -11.78 25.21
CA LYS A 13 -2.69 -12.86 25.10
C LYS A 13 -1.58 -12.78 26.15
N LEU A 14 -1.19 -11.57 26.55
CA LEU A 14 -0.06 -11.32 27.47
C LEU A 14 -0.51 -10.90 28.88
N LYS A 15 -1.77 -11.18 29.25
CA LYS A 15 -2.31 -10.83 30.57
C LYS A 15 -1.37 -11.28 31.70
N GLY A 16 -1.06 -10.38 32.63
CA GLY A 16 -0.15 -10.62 33.74
C GLY A 16 1.35 -10.55 33.42
N LYS A 17 1.75 -10.58 32.14
CA LYS A 17 3.16 -10.45 31.69
C LYS A 17 3.42 -9.18 30.89
N LEU A 18 2.37 -8.43 30.53
CA LEU A 18 2.45 -7.28 29.64
C LEU A 18 3.40 -6.19 30.16
N VAL A 19 3.27 -5.81 31.44
CA VAL A 19 4.12 -4.78 32.07
C VAL A 19 5.59 -5.16 31.98
N GLN A 20 5.93 -6.40 32.37
CA GLN A 20 7.30 -6.89 32.33
C GLN A 20 7.86 -6.82 30.90
N ARG A 21 7.10 -7.28 29.90
CA ARG A 21 7.55 -7.25 28.50
C ARG A 21 7.74 -5.83 27.95
N ILE A 22 6.88 -4.89 28.34
CA ILE A 22 7.04 -3.48 27.94
C ILE A 22 8.32 -2.90 28.56
N LEU A 23 8.60 -3.17 29.84
CA LEU A 23 9.80 -2.67 30.52
C LEU A 23 11.09 -3.27 29.95
N GLU A 24 11.10 -4.57 29.61
CA GLU A 24 12.21 -5.24 28.94
C GLU A 24 12.50 -4.60 27.56
N ALA A 25 11.46 -4.34 26.77
CA ALA A 25 11.61 -3.67 25.47
C ALA A 25 12.04 -2.19 25.63
N HIS A 26 11.48 -1.49 26.62
CA HIS A 26 11.80 -0.09 26.92
C HIS A 26 13.27 0.11 27.29
N ALA A 27 13.91 -0.87 27.94
CA ALA A 27 15.32 -0.81 28.29
C ALA A 27 16.24 -0.56 27.07
N ASN A 28 15.84 -0.99 25.87
CA ASN A 28 16.58 -0.80 24.63
C ASN A 28 16.40 0.58 24.00
N VAL A 29 15.42 1.36 24.45
CA VAL A 29 15.02 2.65 23.83
C VAL A 29 14.95 3.82 24.81
N LYS A 30 15.15 3.57 26.10
CA LYS A 30 15.00 4.55 27.18
C LYS A 30 15.90 5.79 27.04
N ASP A 31 17.05 5.64 26.38
CA ASP A 31 18.05 6.70 26.22
C ASP A 31 17.94 7.42 24.87
N LEU A 32 16.95 7.06 24.03
CA LEU A 32 16.73 7.73 22.75
C LEU A 32 16.12 9.12 22.94
N ALA A 33 16.61 10.09 22.16
CA ALA A 33 15.96 11.38 22.06
C ALA A 33 14.54 11.24 21.48
N LEU A 34 13.64 12.16 21.83
CA LEU A 34 12.23 12.12 21.42
C LEU A 34 12.05 11.93 19.90
N LEU A 35 12.82 12.66 19.09
CA LEU A 35 12.73 12.58 17.64
C LEU A 35 13.22 11.22 17.13
N GLU A 36 14.31 10.72 17.70
CA GLU A 36 14.89 9.42 17.33
C GLU A 36 13.96 8.26 17.70
N ALA A 37 13.34 8.30 18.88
CA ALA A 37 12.34 7.33 19.29
C ALA A 37 11.15 7.29 18.32
N LYS A 38 10.64 8.45 17.88
CA LYS A 38 9.58 8.54 16.86
C LYS A 38 10.02 7.98 15.51
N MET A 39 11.23 8.32 15.07
CA MET A 39 11.77 7.81 13.80
C MET A 39 11.98 6.30 13.83
N ASN A 40 12.46 5.75 14.95
CA ASN A 40 12.64 4.31 15.11
C ASN A 40 11.28 3.58 15.14
N TYR A 41 10.25 4.17 15.76
CA TYR A 41 8.89 3.64 15.69
C TYR A 41 8.38 3.57 14.25
N ILE A 42 8.55 4.66 13.48
CA ILE A 42 8.15 4.69 12.05
C ILE A 42 8.92 3.62 11.26
N LYS A 43 10.24 3.49 11.45
CA LYS A 43 11.05 2.46 10.77
C LYS A 43 10.59 1.05 11.13
N ALA A 44 10.27 0.80 12.40
CA ALA A 44 9.75 -0.49 12.84
C ALA A 44 8.40 -0.79 12.16
N TRP A 45 7.48 0.19 12.11
CA TRP A 45 6.22 0.07 11.37
C TRP A 45 6.43 -0.18 9.88
N GLN A 46 7.38 0.52 9.25
CA GLN A 46 7.72 0.37 7.84
C GLN A 46 8.35 -1.00 7.51
N SER A 47 8.95 -1.66 8.51
CA SER A 47 9.55 -2.99 8.34
C SER A 47 8.55 -4.14 8.38
N LEU A 48 7.27 -3.87 8.71
CA LEU A 48 6.23 -4.90 8.72
C LEU A 48 5.96 -5.42 7.29
N PRO A 49 5.69 -6.72 7.11
CA PRO A 49 5.50 -7.32 5.78
C PRO A 49 4.43 -6.64 4.93
N ASP A 50 3.32 -6.25 5.56
CA ASP A 50 2.16 -5.66 4.89
C ASP A 50 2.16 -4.12 4.91
N PHE A 51 3.28 -3.50 5.29
CA PHE A 51 3.39 -2.05 5.31
C PHE A 51 3.19 -1.46 3.90
N GLY A 52 2.39 -0.38 3.83
CA GLY A 52 2.23 0.42 2.62
C GLY A 52 1.41 -0.26 1.52
N ILE A 53 0.55 -1.23 1.88
CA ILE A 53 -0.36 -1.90 0.94
C ILE A 53 -1.79 -1.36 1.13
N SER A 54 -2.37 -0.81 0.07
CA SER A 54 -3.79 -0.45 0.01
C SER A 54 -4.57 -1.57 -0.67
N LEU A 55 -5.64 -2.07 -0.05
CA LEU A 55 -6.40 -3.22 -0.55
C LEU A 55 -7.72 -2.79 -1.19
N PHE A 56 -8.01 -3.34 -2.37
CA PHE A 56 -9.26 -3.12 -3.10
C PHE A 56 -9.90 -4.45 -3.47
N VAL A 57 -11.22 -4.54 -3.35
CA VAL A 57 -11.99 -5.68 -3.87
C VAL A 57 -12.21 -5.45 -5.37
N VAL A 58 -11.71 -6.37 -6.18
CA VAL A 58 -11.77 -6.27 -7.64
C VAL A 58 -12.35 -7.53 -8.27
N LYS A 59 -12.92 -7.35 -9.47
CA LYS A 59 -13.35 -8.42 -10.35
C LYS A 59 -12.43 -8.48 -11.56
N ILE A 60 -11.53 -9.45 -11.57
CA ILE A 60 -10.64 -9.69 -12.71
C ILE A 60 -11.45 -10.25 -13.88
N MET A 61 -11.23 -9.73 -15.08
CA MET A 61 -11.93 -10.15 -16.28
C MET A 61 -11.64 -11.65 -16.56
N GLY A 62 -12.70 -12.42 -16.81
CA GLY A 62 -12.62 -13.87 -17.01
C GLY A 62 -12.61 -14.70 -15.71
N HIS A 63 -12.53 -14.07 -14.54
CA HIS A 63 -12.52 -14.78 -13.26
C HIS A 63 -13.92 -14.86 -12.65
N LYS A 64 -14.29 -16.02 -12.11
CA LYS A 64 -15.64 -16.24 -11.53
C LYS A 64 -15.82 -15.62 -10.15
N LYS A 65 -14.77 -15.46 -9.36
CA LYS A 65 -14.82 -14.88 -8.01
C LYS A 65 -14.26 -13.46 -7.99
N GLU A 66 -14.58 -12.72 -6.94
CA GLU A 66 -13.89 -11.47 -6.59
C GLU A 66 -12.58 -11.79 -5.89
N GLU A 67 -11.64 -10.86 -5.97
CA GLU A 67 -10.29 -11.00 -5.46
C GLU A 67 -9.81 -9.68 -4.84
N LEU A 68 -8.69 -9.72 -4.11
CA LEU A 68 -8.06 -8.52 -3.59
C LEU A 68 -6.95 -8.04 -4.52
N LEU A 69 -6.96 -6.76 -4.83
CA LEU A 69 -5.84 -6.05 -5.44
C LEU A 69 -5.15 -5.21 -4.37
N GLY A 70 -3.93 -5.60 -4.01
CA GLY A 70 -3.02 -4.80 -3.21
C GLY A 70 -2.25 -3.82 -4.09
N VAL A 71 -2.35 -2.53 -3.79
CA VAL A 71 -1.60 -1.46 -4.44
C VAL A 71 -0.55 -0.95 -3.45
N ALA A 72 0.71 -1.10 -3.81
CA ALA A 72 1.84 -0.61 -3.01
C ALA A 72 2.70 0.37 -3.84
N PHE A 73 3.70 0.98 -3.20
CA PHE A 73 4.48 2.05 -3.84
C PHE A 73 5.28 1.62 -5.08
N ASN A 74 5.56 0.32 -5.24
CA ASN A 74 6.38 -0.21 -6.33
C ASN A 74 5.75 -1.40 -7.07
N ARG A 75 4.54 -1.84 -6.69
CA ARG A 75 3.94 -3.07 -7.20
C ARG A 75 2.43 -3.12 -7.01
N LEU A 76 1.78 -3.91 -7.86
CA LEU A 76 0.43 -4.44 -7.68
C LEU A 76 0.50 -5.91 -7.26
N MET A 77 -0.43 -6.35 -6.42
CA MET A 77 -0.50 -7.73 -5.94
C MET A 77 -1.92 -8.23 -6.07
N ARG A 78 -2.08 -9.39 -6.68
CA ARG A 78 -3.33 -10.16 -6.66
C ARG A 78 -3.30 -11.09 -5.44
N MET A 79 -4.34 -11.03 -4.64
CA MET A 79 -4.42 -11.74 -3.35
C MET A 79 -5.77 -12.45 -3.21
N ASP A 80 -5.78 -13.57 -2.51
CA ASP A 80 -7.04 -14.26 -2.18
C ASP A 80 -7.87 -13.42 -1.21
N ILE A 81 -9.17 -13.31 -1.46
CA ILE A 81 -10.05 -12.46 -0.66
C ILE A 81 -10.35 -13.00 0.74
N ASN A 82 -10.23 -14.32 0.96
CA ASN A 82 -10.56 -14.95 2.22
C ASN A 82 -9.32 -15.13 3.10
N THR A 83 -8.19 -15.53 2.49
CA THR A 83 -6.96 -15.79 3.24
C THR A 83 -6.02 -14.59 3.28
N GLY A 84 -6.11 -13.70 2.28
CA GLY A 84 -5.12 -12.64 2.08
C GLY A 84 -3.80 -13.13 1.48
N ASP A 85 -3.72 -14.39 1.03
CA ASP A 85 -2.48 -14.93 0.48
C ASP A 85 -2.14 -14.28 -0.87
N HIS A 86 -0.86 -14.02 -1.10
CA HIS A 86 -0.36 -13.52 -2.37
C HIS A 86 -0.44 -14.58 -3.47
N ILE A 87 -1.18 -14.27 -4.54
CA ILE A 87 -1.32 -15.14 -5.71
C ILE A 87 -0.32 -14.74 -6.80
N LYS A 88 -0.24 -13.43 -7.10
CA LYS A 88 0.64 -12.91 -8.15
C LYS A 88 1.05 -11.47 -7.84
N THR A 89 2.26 -11.10 -8.24
CA THR A 89 2.81 -9.75 -8.07
C THR A 89 3.28 -9.19 -9.41
N TRP A 90 2.95 -7.93 -9.68
CA TRP A 90 3.46 -7.16 -10.81
C TRP A 90 4.19 -5.93 -10.31
N THR A 91 5.42 -5.71 -10.78
CA THR A 91 6.22 -4.54 -10.38
C THR A 91 5.97 -3.37 -11.33
N TYR A 92 6.04 -2.14 -10.82
CA TYR A 92 5.89 -0.95 -11.68
C TYR A 92 6.99 -0.81 -12.72
N ASN A 93 8.18 -1.39 -12.48
CA ASN A 93 9.28 -1.37 -13.44
C ASN A 93 8.95 -2.11 -14.74
N THR A 94 8.08 -3.13 -14.69
CA THR A 94 7.65 -3.88 -15.88
C THR A 94 6.33 -3.37 -16.45
N MET A 95 5.77 -2.30 -15.86
CA MET A 95 4.53 -1.69 -16.32
C MET A 95 4.81 -0.75 -17.49
N LYS A 96 4.06 -0.92 -18.59
CA LYS A 96 4.18 -0.08 -19.79
C LYS A 96 3.15 1.04 -19.82
N ALA A 97 1.92 0.74 -19.43
CA ALA A 97 0.80 1.68 -19.43
C ALA A 97 -0.34 1.19 -18.53
N TRP A 98 -1.21 2.10 -18.09
CA TRP A 98 -2.52 1.77 -17.53
C TRP A 98 -3.58 2.67 -18.15
N ASN A 99 -4.77 2.13 -18.35
CA ASN A 99 -5.89 2.84 -18.95
C ASN A 99 -7.17 2.46 -18.22
N VAL A 100 -8.13 3.38 -18.19
CA VAL A 100 -9.46 3.10 -17.65
C VAL A 100 -10.47 3.30 -18.76
N ASN A 101 -11.28 2.29 -19.02
CA ASN A 101 -12.47 2.44 -19.84
C ASN A 101 -13.61 2.89 -18.92
N TRP A 102 -13.98 4.18 -19.03
CA TRP A 102 -14.98 4.82 -18.18
C TRP A 102 -16.41 4.37 -18.46
N GLU A 103 -16.71 3.91 -19.68
CA GLU A 103 -18.03 3.42 -20.06
C GLU A 103 -18.35 2.11 -19.33
N VAL A 104 -17.42 1.15 -19.37
CA VAL A 104 -17.59 -0.14 -18.70
C VAL A 104 -16.97 -0.19 -17.30
N LYS A 105 -16.35 0.91 -16.83
CA LYS A 105 -15.63 1.02 -15.56
C LYS A 105 -14.57 -0.06 -15.32
N HIS A 106 -13.89 -0.48 -16.38
CA HIS A 106 -12.78 -1.43 -16.28
C HIS A 106 -11.45 -0.72 -16.37
N MET A 107 -10.51 -1.12 -15.52
CA MET A 107 -9.12 -0.70 -15.59
C MET A 107 -8.29 -1.79 -16.26
N MET A 108 -7.44 -1.41 -17.20
CA MET A 108 -6.44 -2.27 -17.82
C MET A 108 -5.05 -1.78 -17.42
N VAL A 109 -4.21 -2.68 -16.93
CA VAL A 109 -2.79 -2.41 -16.68
C VAL A 109 -1.96 -3.35 -17.55
N GLN A 110 -1.09 -2.77 -18.36
CA GLN A 110 -0.22 -3.47 -19.29
C GLN A 110 1.17 -3.64 -18.70
N PHE A 111 1.59 -4.89 -18.56
CA PHE A 111 2.95 -5.27 -18.17
C PHE A 111 3.69 -5.93 -19.33
N GLU A 112 5.00 -6.12 -19.19
CA GLU A 112 5.81 -6.89 -20.17
C GLU A 112 5.32 -8.32 -20.37
N GLU A 113 4.89 -8.98 -19.30
CA GLU A 113 4.41 -10.36 -19.29
C GLU A 113 2.93 -10.53 -19.66
N GLY A 114 2.19 -9.43 -19.87
CA GLY A 114 0.78 -9.46 -20.25
C GLY A 114 -0.06 -8.38 -19.58
N ASN A 115 -1.35 -8.36 -19.92
CA ASN A 115 -2.29 -7.37 -19.44
C ASN A 115 -3.17 -7.95 -18.33
N ILE A 116 -3.48 -7.13 -17.33
CA ILE A 116 -4.55 -7.40 -16.38
C ILE A 116 -5.70 -6.43 -16.66
N ILE A 117 -6.92 -6.94 -16.61
CA ILE A 117 -8.15 -6.14 -16.76
C ILE A 117 -9.04 -6.47 -15.58
N PHE A 118 -9.53 -5.46 -14.88
CA PHE A 118 -10.40 -5.65 -13.72
C PHE A 118 -11.38 -4.48 -13.54
N ALA A 119 -12.51 -4.76 -12.90
CA ALA A 119 -13.40 -3.73 -12.36
C ALA A 119 -13.17 -3.62 -10.84
N CYS A 120 -13.17 -2.41 -10.28
CA CYS A 120 -13.11 -2.20 -8.84
C CYS A 120 -14.53 -2.18 -8.26
N HIS A 121 -14.75 -2.93 -7.18
CA HIS A 121 -16.05 -3.03 -6.51
C HIS A 121 -16.06 -2.32 -5.15
N SER A 122 -14.91 -2.22 -4.48
CA SER A 122 -14.78 -1.50 -3.21
C SER A 122 -14.67 0.02 -3.36
N ALA A 123 -14.35 0.52 -4.55
CA ALA A 123 -14.15 1.95 -4.83
C ALA A 123 -14.32 2.24 -6.33
N ASP A 124 -14.39 3.51 -6.72
CA ASP A 124 -14.31 3.91 -8.13
C ASP A 124 -12.92 3.57 -8.70
N CYS A 125 -12.86 3.14 -9.97
CA CYS A 125 -11.60 2.89 -10.68
C CYS A 125 -10.69 4.12 -10.76
N LYS A 126 -11.24 5.35 -10.62
CA LYS A 126 -10.48 6.59 -10.43
C LYS A 126 -9.51 6.49 -9.26
N VAL A 127 -9.92 5.89 -8.14
CA VAL A 127 -9.08 5.78 -6.94
C VAL A 127 -7.84 4.95 -7.24
N ILE A 128 -8.00 3.76 -7.82
CA ILE A 128 -6.86 2.90 -8.17
C ILE A 128 -5.96 3.58 -9.21
N HIS A 129 -6.55 4.28 -10.20
CA HIS A 129 -5.78 5.08 -11.14
C HIS A 129 -4.92 6.13 -10.41
N GLU A 130 -5.51 6.93 -9.52
CA GLU A 130 -4.83 7.97 -8.74
C GLU A 130 -3.70 7.38 -7.90
N PHE A 131 -3.92 6.21 -7.27
CA PHE A 131 -2.88 5.52 -6.51
C PHE A 131 -1.68 5.14 -7.40
N ILE A 132 -1.91 4.52 -8.56
CA ILE A 132 -0.83 4.14 -9.49
C ILE A 132 -0.09 5.37 -9.99
N GLY A 133 -0.81 6.37 -10.50
CA GLY A 133 -0.22 7.62 -10.99
C GLY A 133 0.54 8.39 -9.92
N GLY A 134 -0.01 8.46 -8.71
CA GLY A 134 0.60 9.09 -7.55
C GLY A 134 1.88 8.39 -7.09
N TYR A 135 1.89 7.05 -7.03
CA TYR A 135 3.11 6.32 -6.69
C TYR A 135 4.21 6.45 -7.75
N ILE A 136 3.86 6.44 -9.04
CA ILE A 136 4.82 6.69 -10.11
C ILE A 136 5.38 8.10 -10.00
N PHE A 137 4.52 9.10 -9.79
CA PHE A 137 4.95 10.48 -9.58
C PHE A 137 5.91 10.60 -8.40
N LEU A 138 5.60 9.98 -7.26
CA LEU A 138 6.47 9.98 -6.09
C LEU A 138 7.81 9.28 -6.36
N SER A 139 7.83 8.22 -7.17
CA SER A 139 9.07 7.51 -7.54
C SER A 139 9.99 8.34 -8.45
N MET A 140 9.44 9.29 -9.20
CA MET A 140 10.19 10.21 -10.07
C MET A 140 10.83 11.38 -9.31
N ARG A 141 10.52 11.56 -8.02
CA ARG A 141 11.14 12.60 -7.19
C ARG A 141 12.52 12.14 -6.73
N SER A 142 13.57 12.88 -7.09
CA SER A 142 14.92 12.67 -6.56
C SER A 142 15.29 13.73 -5.52
N LYS A 143 16.29 13.42 -4.68
CA LYS A 143 16.81 14.39 -3.71
C LYS A 143 17.69 15.44 -4.38
N GLU A 144 18.30 15.09 -5.51
CA GLU A 144 19.19 15.93 -6.28
C GLU A 144 18.45 16.88 -7.24
N ALA A 145 17.17 16.64 -7.51
CA ALA A 145 16.34 17.49 -8.35
C ALA A 145 15.72 18.68 -7.58
N ASN A 146 15.27 19.69 -8.33
CA ASN A 146 14.49 20.81 -7.81
C ASN A 146 13.29 20.30 -6.99
N GLN A 147 13.19 20.72 -5.72
CA GLN A 147 12.13 20.29 -4.79
C GLN A 147 10.77 20.93 -5.11
N SER A 148 10.69 21.80 -6.12
CA SER A 148 9.42 22.33 -6.61
C SER A 148 8.54 21.20 -7.15
N LEU A 149 7.30 21.15 -6.68
CA LEU A 149 6.33 20.15 -7.11
C LEU A 149 5.91 20.40 -8.57
N ASN A 150 6.15 19.42 -9.46
CA ASN A 150 5.65 19.47 -10.83
C ASN A 150 4.16 19.07 -10.86
N GLN A 151 3.29 20.06 -10.67
CA GLN A 151 1.84 19.85 -10.62
C GLN A 151 1.27 19.34 -11.95
N ASP A 152 1.78 19.84 -13.08
CA ASP A 152 1.32 19.41 -14.41
C ASP A 152 1.59 17.93 -14.65
N LEU A 153 2.77 17.44 -14.26
CA LEU A 153 3.08 16.01 -14.35
C LEU A 153 2.20 15.18 -13.42
N PHE A 154 1.98 15.65 -12.18
CA PHE A 154 1.07 14.97 -11.25
C PHE A 154 -0.32 14.83 -11.88
N HIS A 155 -0.93 15.93 -12.34
CA HIS A 155 -2.25 15.92 -12.98
C HIS A 155 -2.29 15.13 -14.29
N LYS A 156 -1.19 15.06 -15.05
CA LYS A 156 -1.11 14.19 -16.23
C LYS A 156 -1.17 12.70 -15.85
N LEU A 157 -0.56 12.33 -14.73
CA LEU A 157 -0.53 10.95 -14.22
C LEU A 157 -1.78 10.58 -13.42
N THR A 158 -2.52 11.56 -12.89
CA THR A 158 -3.67 11.37 -11.99
C THR A 158 -4.94 12.09 -12.44
N GLY A 159 -5.05 12.53 -13.70
CA GLY A 159 -6.15 13.41 -14.14
C GLY A 159 -6.79 13.02 -15.46
N GLY A 160 -6.59 11.79 -15.96
CA GLY A 160 -7.07 11.31 -17.26
C GLY A 160 -8.58 11.04 -17.38
N TRP A 161 -9.44 11.76 -16.65
CA TRP A 161 -10.91 11.61 -16.66
C TRP A 161 -11.69 12.92 -16.57
N VAL A 162 -11.02 14.06 -16.70
CA VAL A 162 -11.67 15.37 -16.85
C VAL A 162 -11.93 15.63 -18.32
#